data_AF-A0A966Q302-F1
#
_entry.id   AF-A0A966Q302-F1
#
_cell.length_a   1.000
_cell.length_b   1.000
_cell.length_c   1.000
_cell.angle_alpha   90.00
_cell.angle_beta   90.00
_cell.angle_gamma   90.00
#
_symmetry.space_group_name_H-M   'P 1'
#
loop_
_entity.id
_entity.type
_entity.pdbx_description
1 polymer ?
#
loop_
_entity_poly.entity_id
_entity_poly.type
_entity_poly.pdbx_seq_one_letter_code
_entity_poly.pdbx_strand_id
1 'polypeptide(L)'
;MFRTFFLASAMLIALQTAGLSVETIQINAREDSDVYIYNQTNTITRNYMNVGQYYGGYSAHYYVGLAKWNGADLSPLVGKTNIELNLYVQNFVNPVFGSGGTNSQPIGFTNTTAGNFNLKVVALSGAPDPASMSDGWVKTNMVNATGIGSLTLTSAGYHAVNISDTVANWIVGGNSSLWLGFIGTSSTTSTYTSIQLGTLEPTYDFDGLILAQATPMYFSVPTTPVPPAPVAQSCRILSGNQLEMVFETVPNISYILKTKSNLSDPIWVTVASFVAASTSTTQIVSMPDSPGRGFYRLEIAP
;
A
#
# COMPACT_ATOMS: atom_id res chain seq x y z
N MET A 1 18.93 -29.70 52.57
CA MET A 1 19.38 -29.68 51.17
C MET A 1 18.26 -29.00 50.36
N PHE A 2 18.31 -27.67 50.27
CA PHE A 2 17.30 -26.86 49.59
C PHE A 2 17.60 -26.85 48.09
N ARG A 3 16.65 -27.28 47.26
CA ARG A 3 16.70 -27.11 45.79
C ARG A 3 15.77 -25.97 45.41
N THR A 4 16.36 -24.84 45.04
CA THR A 4 15.70 -23.71 44.41
C THR A 4 15.38 -24.08 42.97
N PHE A 5 14.10 -24.15 42.60
CA PHE A 5 13.66 -24.18 41.21
C PHE A 5 13.40 -22.73 40.77
N PHE A 6 14.17 -22.25 39.80
CA PHE A 6 13.83 -21.05 39.04
C PHE A 6 12.92 -21.48 37.88
N LEU A 7 11.64 -21.10 37.93
CA LEU A 7 10.81 -21.03 36.72
C LEU A 7 11.11 -19.69 36.04
N ALA A 8 11.74 -19.74 34.88
CA ALA A 8 11.79 -18.59 33.98
C ALA A 8 10.41 -18.44 33.32
N SER A 9 9.70 -17.36 33.66
CA SER A 9 8.51 -16.92 32.91
C SER A 9 8.94 -16.44 31.54
N ALA A 10 8.81 -17.31 30.52
CA ALA A 10 8.82 -16.86 29.13
C ALA A 10 7.50 -16.13 28.88
N MET A 11 7.57 -14.80 28.80
CA MET A 11 6.47 -13.94 28.37
C MET A 11 6.28 -14.16 26.87
N LEU A 12 5.40 -15.09 26.51
CA LEU A 12 4.94 -15.28 25.13
C LEU A 12 4.00 -14.11 24.81
N ILE A 13 4.48 -13.12 24.07
CA ILE A 13 3.60 -12.10 23.48
C ILE A 13 2.83 -12.81 22.37
N ALA A 14 1.61 -13.26 22.70
CA ALA A 14 0.64 -13.69 21.71
C ALA A 14 0.23 -12.44 20.92
N LEU A 15 0.65 -12.37 19.65
CA LEU A 15 0.12 -11.41 18.68
C LEU A 15 -1.37 -11.74 18.50
N GLN A 16 -2.23 -10.95 19.14
CA GLN A 16 -3.67 -11.11 19.05
C GLN A 16 -4.12 -10.53 17.69
N THR A 17 -3.99 -11.29 16.61
CA THR A 17 -4.58 -10.97 15.30
C THR A 17 -6.08 -11.28 15.33
N ALA A 18 -6.84 -10.45 16.03
CA ALA A 18 -8.29 -10.40 15.90
C ALA A 18 -8.65 -9.51 14.71
N GLY A 19 -8.83 -10.14 13.55
CA GLY A 19 -9.26 -9.51 12.32
C GLY A 19 -8.87 -10.37 11.14
N LEU A 20 -9.86 -10.94 10.46
CA LEU A 20 -9.78 -11.71 9.22
C LEU A 20 -8.50 -11.42 8.42
N SER A 21 -7.64 -12.42 8.23
CA SER A 21 -6.48 -12.32 7.35
C SER A 21 -6.99 -12.13 5.92
N VAL A 22 -7.21 -10.88 5.53
CA VAL A 22 -7.27 -10.60 4.11
C VAL A 22 -5.84 -10.72 3.62
N GLU A 23 -5.60 -11.77 2.83
CA GLU A 23 -4.34 -12.04 2.15
C GLU A 23 -3.94 -10.78 1.39
N THR A 24 -3.06 -9.98 2.00
CA THR A 24 -2.58 -8.75 1.39
C THR A 24 -1.51 -9.20 0.42
N ILE A 25 -1.82 -9.17 -0.88
CA ILE A 25 -0.81 -9.40 -1.91
C ILE A 25 0.23 -8.29 -1.73
N GLN A 26 1.45 -8.66 -1.36
CA GLN A 26 2.60 -7.76 -1.24
C GLN A 26 3.72 -8.25 -2.14
N ILE A 27 4.16 -7.41 -3.08
CA ILE A 27 5.27 -7.73 -3.98
C ILE A 27 6.34 -6.66 -3.81
N ASN A 28 7.41 -7.02 -3.09
CA ASN A 28 8.52 -6.13 -2.80
C ASN A 28 9.36 -5.84 -4.04
N ALA A 29 10.04 -4.69 -4.02
CA ALA A 29 11.18 -4.43 -4.90
C ALA A 29 12.25 -5.52 -4.74
N ARG A 30 13.05 -5.73 -5.78
CA ARG A 30 14.19 -6.65 -5.79
C ARG A 30 15.51 -5.94 -5.54
N GLU A 31 15.63 -4.71 -6.02
CA GLU A 31 16.79 -3.85 -5.83
C GLU A 31 16.27 -2.41 -5.67
N ASP A 32 17.00 -1.61 -4.88
CA ASP A 32 16.80 -0.18 -4.75
C ASP A 32 18.14 0.54 -4.64
N SER A 33 18.17 1.82 -5.03
CA SER A 33 19.38 2.63 -4.96
C SER A 33 19.10 4.12 -5.05
N ASP A 34 20.00 4.96 -4.53
CA ASP A 34 20.04 6.39 -4.83
C ASP A 34 21.26 6.75 -5.67
N VAL A 35 21.08 7.68 -6.62
CA VAL A 35 22.15 8.22 -7.45
C VAL A 35 22.31 9.71 -7.15
N TYR A 36 23.51 10.10 -6.71
CA TYR A 36 23.87 11.49 -6.53
C TYR A 36 24.31 12.10 -7.87
N ILE A 37 23.53 13.04 -8.40
CA ILE A 37 23.67 13.49 -9.80
C ILE A 37 24.95 14.26 -10.08
N TYR A 38 25.50 14.97 -9.09
CA TYR A 38 26.71 15.78 -9.29
C TYR A 38 27.92 14.95 -9.76
N ASN A 39 28.10 13.75 -9.21
CA ASN A 39 29.23 12.87 -9.53
C ASN A 39 28.79 11.44 -9.90
N GLN A 40 27.50 11.23 -10.16
CA GLN A 40 26.91 9.95 -10.57
C GLN A 40 27.19 8.79 -9.60
N THR A 41 27.36 9.08 -8.31
CA THR A 41 27.61 8.03 -7.30
C THR A 41 26.34 7.28 -7.00
N ASN A 42 26.31 5.99 -7.30
CA ASN A 42 25.23 5.08 -6.93
C ASN A 42 25.47 4.51 -5.53
N THR A 43 24.44 4.51 -4.68
CA THR A 43 24.48 3.87 -3.36
C THR A 43 23.37 2.84 -3.24
N ILE A 44 23.75 1.60 -2.89
CA ILE A 44 22.84 0.44 -2.74
C ILE A 44 22.86 -0.17 -1.33
N THR A 45 23.70 0.33 -0.42
CA THR A 45 23.98 -0.31 0.87
C THR A 45 23.34 0.39 2.06
N ARG A 46 22.55 1.45 1.82
CA ARG A 46 21.88 2.21 2.88
C ARG A 46 20.53 1.59 3.19
N ASN A 47 20.14 1.67 4.46
CA ASN A 47 18.78 1.42 4.96
C ASN A 47 17.75 2.47 4.51
N TYR A 48 18.16 3.43 3.67
CA TYR A 48 17.29 4.39 3.02
C TYR A 48 17.84 4.80 1.65
N MET A 49 16.95 5.26 0.78
CA MET A 49 17.22 5.83 -0.53
C MET A 49 16.94 7.33 -0.47
N ASN A 50 17.94 8.15 -0.79
CA ASN A 50 17.73 9.60 -0.89
C ASN A 50 16.99 9.97 -2.17
N VAL A 51 15.97 10.83 -2.06
CA VAL A 51 15.28 11.43 -3.20
C VAL A 51 15.20 12.94 -3.00
N GLY A 52 15.94 13.70 -3.80
CA GLY A 52 15.99 15.16 -3.74
C GLY A 52 14.96 15.83 -4.63
N GLN A 53 14.65 17.07 -4.30
CA GLN A 53 13.96 17.95 -5.24
C GLN A 53 14.87 18.26 -6.44
N TYR A 54 14.32 18.13 -7.64
CA TYR A 54 14.94 18.63 -8.85
C TYR A 54 14.88 20.16 -8.88
N TYR A 55 16.03 20.81 -9.02
CA TYR A 55 16.13 22.25 -9.23
C TYR A 55 17.00 22.64 -10.43
N GLY A 56 17.65 21.67 -11.09
CA GLY A 56 18.41 21.83 -12.34
C GLY A 56 19.63 22.76 -12.25
N GLY A 57 20.48 22.72 -13.29
CA GLY A 57 21.57 23.68 -13.50
C GLY A 57 22.97 23.07 -13.56
N TYR A 58 23.98 23.92 -13.83
CA TYR A 58 25.39 23.50 -13.84
C TYR A 58 25.80 23.09 -12.42
N SER A 59 26.34 21.87 -12.24
CA SER A 59 26.64 21.28 -10.92
C SER A 59 25.40 20.98 -10.06
N ALA A 60 24.40 20.30 -10.60
CA ALA A 60 23.21 19.96 -9.83
C ALA A 60 23.51 18.92 -8.72
N HIS A 61 23.22 19.28 -7.47
CA HIS A 61 23.53 18.50 -6.26
C HIS A 61 22.26 17.93 -5.63
N TYR A 62 21.66 16.95 -6.28
CA TYR A 62 20.48 16.26 -5.75
C TYR A 62 20.58 14.74 -5.99
N TYR A 63 19.73 14.00 -5.29
CA TYR A 63 19.62 12.55 -5.42
C TYR A 63 18.38 12.19 -6.21
N VAL A 64 18.46 11.12 -6.98
CA VAL A 64 17.29 10.43 -7.54
C VAL A 64 17.23 9.02 -6.98
N GLY A 65 16.03 8.54 -6.73
CA GLY A 65 15.81 7.17 -6.30
C GLY A 65 15.50 6.26 -7.47
N LEU A 66 15.94 5.01 -7.40
CA LEU A 66 15.66 3.95 -8.36
C LEU A 66 15.21 2.69 -7.62
N ALA A 67 14.20 2.01 -8.15
CA ALA A 67 13.81 0.69 -7.64
C ALA A 67 13.41 -0.24 -8.78
N LYS A 68 13.68 -1.52 -8.59
CA LYS A 68 13.57 -2.57 -9.62
C LYS A 68 12.65 -3.69 -9.18
N TRP A 69 11.76 -4.11 -10.08
CA TRP A 69 10.90 -5.28 -9.93
C TRP A 69 11.21 -6.39 -10.94
N ASN A 70 12.26 -6.28 -11.76
CA ASN A 70 12.64 -7.34 -12.69
C ASN A 70 12.81 -8.66 -11.93
N GLY A 71 12.13 -9.72 -12.39
CA GLY A 71 12.12 -11.03 -11.73
C GLY A 71 11.17 -11.14 -10.53
N ALA A 72 10.37 -10.12 -10.23
CA ALA A 72 9.22 -10.25 -9.34
C ALA A 72 8.09 -11.02 -10.06
N ASP A 73 7.39 -11.88 -9.32
CA ASP A 73 6.19 -12.54 -9.83
C ASP A 73 4.99 -11.57 -9.70
N LEU A 74 4.56 -11.03 -10.84
CA LEU A 74 3.40 -10.15 -10.91
C LEU A 74 2.09 -10.90 -11.21
N SER A 75 2.13 -12.24 -11.35
CA SER A 75 0.92 -13.03 -11.64
C SER A 75 -0.23 -12.86 -10.62
N PRO A 76 0.02 -12.61 -9.31
CA PRO A 76 -1.06 -12.33 -8.36
C PRO A 76 -1.83 -11.02 -8.65
N LEU A 77 -1.25 -10.12 -9.44
CA LEU A 77 -1.82 -8.82 -9.78
C LEU A 77 -2.62 -8.83 -11.10
N VAL A 78 -2.67 -9.95 -11.81
CA VAL A 78 -3.42 -10.06 -13.07
C VAL A 78 -4.90 -9.73 -12.85
N GLY A 79 -5.43 -8.80 -13.64
CA GLY A 79 -6.83 -8.38 -13.59
C GLY A 79 -7.20 -7.48 -12.40
N LYS A 80 -6.23 -7.05 -11.57
CA LYS A 80 -6.47 -6.11 -10.48
C LYS A 80 -6.46 -4.67 -10.99
N THR A 81 -7.35 -3.83 -10.46
CA THR A 81 -7.58 -2.45 -10.95
C THR A 81 -7.14 -1.35 -9.98
N ASN A 82 -6.76 -1.70 -8.74
CA ASN A 82 -6.28 -0.77 -7.71
C ASN A 82 -4.92 -1.25 -7.17
N ILE A 83 -3.89 -1.26 -8.00
CA ILE A 83 -2.55 -1.65 -7.57
C ILE A 83 -1.86 -0.38 -7.07
N GLU A 84 -1.47 -0.40 -5.80
CA GLU A 84 -0.77 0.70 -5.14
C GLU A 84 0.70 0.38 -4.96
N LEU A 85 1.56 1.34 -5.25
CA LEU A 85 2.94 1.37 -4.79
C LEU A 85 2.98 2.01 -3.42
N ASN A 86 3.45 1.24 -2.43
CA ASN A 86 3.64 1.68 -1.06
C ASN A 86 5.10 2.08 -0.86
N LEU A 87 5.29 3.29 -0.36
CA LEU A 87 6.58 3.91 -0.09
C LEU A 87 6.65 4.26 1.39
N TYR A 88 7.71 3.84 2.08
CA TYR A 88 7.94 4.24 3.46
C TYR A 88 8.82 5.49 3.50
N VAL A 89 8.29 6.62 3.96
CA VAL A 89 9.08 7.83 4.20
C VAL A 89 9.64 7.74 5.62
N GLN A 90 10.97 7.66 5.75
CA GLN A 90 11.63 7.70 7.05
C GLN A 90 11.68 9.13 7.58
N ASN A 91 12.26 10.03 6.78
CA ASN A 91 12.50 11.42 7.16
C ASN A 91 12.40 12.36 5.96
N PHE A 92 12.08 13.61 6.26
CA PHE A 92 12.39 14.77 5.42
C PHE A 92 13.74 15.32 5.87
N VAL A 93 14.63 15.56 4.91
CA VAL A 93 16.00 16.00 5.14
C VAL A 93 16.15 17.39 4.57
N ASN A 94 16.44 18.35 5.45
CA ASN A 94 16.69 19.74 5.07
C ASN A 94 18.16 20.09 5.35
N PRO A 95 18.92 20.57 4.36
CA PRO A 95 20.26 21.05 4.60
C PRO A 95 20.25 22.32 5.44
N VAL A 96 21.20 22.39 6.37
CA VAL A 96 21.49 23.59 7.16
C VAL A 96 22.72 24.24 6.55
N PHE A 97 22.58 25.48 6.10
CA PHE A 97 23.66 26.26 5.53
C PHE A 97 24.28 27.20 6.58
N GLY A 98 25.60 27.35 6.53
CA GLY A 98 26.32 28.31 7.37
C GLY A 98 26.20 29.75 6.87
N SER A 99 27.14 30.60 7.28
CA SER A 99 27.15 32.05 6.96
C SER A 99 27.19 32.37 5.46
N GLY A 100 27.68 31.46 4.62
CA GLY A 100 27.68 31.64 3.16
C GLY A 100 26.37 31.26 2.45
N GLY A 101 25.32 30.94 3.21
CA GLY A 101 23.97 30.67 2.69
C GLY A 101 23.92 29.45 1.75
N THR A 102 22.89 29.42 0.91
CA THR A 102 22.59 28.30 -0.02
C THR A 102 23.62 28.10 -1.14
N ASN A 103 24.55 29.05 -1.30
CA ASN A 103 25.66 28.93 -2.24
C ASN A 103 26.88 28.21 -1.63
N SER A 104 26.81 27.84 -0.35
CA SER A 104 27.86 27.10 0.37
C SER A 104 27.46 25.63 0.53
N GLN A 105 28.44 24.77 0.78
CA GLN A 105 28.16 23.41 1.19
C GLN A 105 27.35 23.42 2.52
N PRO A 106 26.35 22.54 2.68
CA PRO A 106 25.66 22.37 3.94
C PRO A 106 26.65 22.06 5.07
N ILE A 107 26.47 22.70 6.23
CA ILE A 107 27.25 22.40 7.44
C ILE A 107 26.63 21.25 8.25
N GLY A 108 25.41 20.84 7.89
CA GLY A 108 24.68 19.75 8.51
C GLY A 108 23.31 19.55 7.87
N PHE A 109 22.55 18.64 8.44
CA PHE A 109 21.19 18.32 8.00
C PHE A 109 20.27 18.18 9.21
N THR A 110 19.04 18.67 9.07
CA THR A 110 17.95 18.35 10.00
C THR A 110 17.06 17.29 9.40
N ASN A 111 16.78 16.25 10.20
CA ASN A 111 15.84 15.18 9.85
C ASN A 111 14.54 15.39 10.62
N THR A 112 13.42 15.47 9.92
CA THR A 112 12.09 15.64 10.52
C THR A 112 11.13 14.57 10.04
N THR A 113 10.14 14.23 10.88
CA THR A 113 9.07 13.29 10.52
C THR A 113 7.86 13.97 9.87
N ALA A 114 7.90 15.30 9.71
CA ALA A 114 6.88 16.09 9.02
C ALA A 114 7.54 16.98 7.97
N GLY A 115 6.81 17.28 6.90
CA GLY A 115 7.31 18.09 5.80
C GLY A 115 6.24 18.45 4.79
N ASN A 116 6.66 18.88 3.61
CA ASN A 116 5.80 19.10 2.45
C ASN A 116 6.68 18.94 1.20
N PHE A 117 6.63 17.76 0.62
CA PHE A 117 7.49 17.36 -0.50
C PHE A 117 6.64 16.67 -1.57
N ASN A 118 6.68 17.19 -2.79
CA ASN A 118 6.00 16.59 -3.92
C ASN A 118 6.94 15.60 -4.60
N LEU A 119 6.60 14.32 -4.50
CA LEU A 119 7.28 13.23 -5.16
C LEU A 119 6.59 12.89 -6.47
N LYS A 120 7.37 12.66 -7.52
CA LYS A 120 6.91 12.10 -8.78
C LYS A 120 7.55 10.72 -8.98
N VAL A 121 6.74 9.79 -9.45
CA VAL A 121 7.15 8.43 -9.82
C VAL A 121 7.07 8.30 -11.34
N VAL A 122 8.10 7.71 -11.95
CA VAL A 122 8.15 7.44 -13.39
C VAL A 122 8.47 5.97 -13.63
N ALA A 123 7.85 5.37 -14.65
CA ALA A 123 8.29 4.08 -15.18
C ALA A 123 9.41 4.33 -16.19
N LEU A 124 10.55 3.65 -16.02
CA LEU A 124 11.69 3.77 -16.94
C LEU A 124 11.58 2.73 -18.06
N SER A 125 11.80 3.19 -19.30
CA SER A 125 11.71 2.36 -20.51
C SER A 125 12.84 1.33 -20.65
N GLY A 126 13.92 1.46 -19.87
CA GLY A 126 15.05 0.55 -19.83
C GLY A 126 15.75 0.60 -18.48
N ALA A 127 16.71 -0.31 -18.27
CA ALA A 127 17.53 -0.29 -17.09
C ALA A 127 18.38 1.00 -17.06
N PRO A 128 18.26 1.83 -16.00
CA PRO A 128 19.12 3.00 -15.86
C PRO A 128 20.57 2.55 -15.64
N ASP A 129 21.52 3.30 -16.21
CA ASP A 129 22.94 3.17 -15.89
C ASP A 129 23.34 4.39 -15.04
N PRO A 130 23.51 4.23 -13.71
CA PRO A 130 23.87 5.33 -12.82
C PRO A 130 25.09 6.14 -13.27
N ALA A 131 26.08 5.49 -13.89
CA ALA A 131 27.31 6.15 -14.35
C ALA A 131 27.06 7.16 -15.50
N SER A 132 25.92 7.06 -16.19
CA SER A 132 25.54 7.96 -17.29
C SER A 132 24.41 8.94 -16.95
N MET A 133 23.88 8.89 -15.72
CA MET A 133 22.76 9.74 -15.27
C MET A 133 23.21 11.18 -14.99
N SER A 134 23.43 11.95 -16.05
CA SER A 134 23.61 13.41 -15.99
C SER A 134 22.31 14.15 -15.65
N ASP A 135 22.40 15.43 -15.29
CA ASP A 135 21.23 16.32 -15.15
C ASP A 135 20.33 16.30 -16.40
N GLY A 136 20.93 16.29 -17.60
CA GLY A 136 20.21 16.19 -18.87
C GLY A 136 19.47 14.85 -19.03
N TRP A 137 20.06 13.75 -18.55
CA TRP A 137 19.41 12.44 -18.53
C TRP A 137 18.20 12.46 -17.59
N VAL A 138 18.36 12.99 -16.37
CA VAL A 138 17.27 13.07 -15.37
C VAL A 138 16.15 13.96 -15.86
N LYS A 139 16.49 15.10 -16.47
CA LYS A 139 15.52 16.02 -17.05
C LYS A 139 14.68 15.32 -18.11
N THR A 140 15.30 14.54 -18.98
CA THR A 140 14.63 13.81 -20.07
C THR A 140 13.77 12.66 -19.52
N ASN A 141 14.36 11.79 -18.69
CA ASN A 141 13.76 10.50 -18.33
C ASN A 141 12.91 10.54 -17.06
N MET A 142 12.97 11.61 -16.26
CA MET A 142 12.23 11.70 -15.00
C MET A 142 11.41 12.99 -14.89
N VAL A 143 12.02 14.15 -15.14
CA VAL A 143 11.33 15.44 -14.98
C VAL A 143 10.31 15.66 -16.09
N ASN A 144 10.72 15.51 -17.34
CA ASN A 144 9.87 15.72 -18.52
C ASN A 144 9.08 14.47 -18.93
N ALA A 145 9.50 13.28 -18.49
CA ALA A 145 8.77 12.04 -18.74
C ALA A 145 7.36 12.09 -18.12
N THR A 146 6.39 11.39 -18.69
CA THR A 146 5.06 11.28 -18.08
C THR A 146 5.17 10.56 -16.74
N GLY A 147 4.66 11.18 -15.67
CA GLY A 147 4.59 10.54 -14.36
C GLY A 147 3.54 9.43 -14.35
N ILE A 148 3.85 8.30 -13.73
CA ILE A 148 2.89 7.22 -13.49
C ILE A 148 2.14 7.41 -12.16
N GLY A 149 2.62 8.34 -11.33
CA GLY A 149 2.03 8.70 -10.05
C GLY A 149 2.75 9.90 -9.45
N SER A 150 2.06 10.61 -8.54
CA SER A 150 2.63 11.67 -7.73
C SER A 150 2.00 11.70 -6.34
N LEU A 151 2.77 12.18 -5.37
CA LEU A 151 2.38 12.24 -3.96
C LEU A 151 2.82 13.57 -3.36
N THR A 152 1.95 14.20 -2.58
CA THR A 152 2.37 15.25 -1.64
C THR A 152 2.60 14.59 -0.29
N LEU A 153 3.87 14.45 0.08
CA LEU A 153 4.29 13.82 1.33
C LEU A 153 4.34 14.86 2.43
N THR A 154 3.59 14.64 3.51
CA THR A 154 3.51 15.57 4.65
C THR A 154 3.98 14.98 5.97
N SER A 155 4.16 13.66 6.04
CA SER A 155 4.61 12.94 7.22
C SER A 155 5.49 11.74 6.87
N ALA A 156 6.26 11.25 7.84
CA ALA A 156 6.88 9.94 7.80
C ALA A 156 5.82 8.83 7.85
N GLY A 157 6.21 7.61 7.49
CA GLY A 157 5.34 6.43 7.41
C GLY A 157 5.04 5.97 5.99
N TYR A 158 4.12 5.02 5.85
CA TYR A 158 3.71 4.49 4.55
C TYR A 158 2.77 5.45 3.83
N HIS A 159 3.07 5.67 2.55
CA HIS A 159 2.24 6.40 1.60
C HIS A 159 2.01 5.54 0.37
N ALA A 160 0.81 5.60 -0.18
CA ALA A 160 0.40 4.79 -1.31
C ALA A 160 0.07 5.65 -2.53
N VAL A 161 0.54 5.24 -3.71
CA VAL A 161 0.18 5.85 -5.00
C VAL A 161 -0.33 4.77 -5.94
N ASN A 162 -1.48 5.03 -6.57
CA ASN A 162 -2.04 4.12 -7.57
C ASN A 162 -1.16 4.12 -8.83
N ILE A 163 -0.73 2.93 -9.25
CA ILE A 163 0.08 2.70 -10.45
C ILE A 163 -0.49 1.55 -11.30
N SER A 164 -1.80 1.28 -11.19
CA SER A 164 -2.48 0.13 -11.82
C SER A 164 -2.13 -0.04 -13.28
N ASP A 165 -2.21 1.03 -14.07
CA ASP A 165 -1.97 0.97 -15.52
C ASP A 165 -0.53 0.57 -15.84
N THR A 166 0.43 1.03 -15.04
CA THR A 166 1.85 0.67 -15.24
C THR A 166 2.07 -0.81 -15.00
N VAL A 167 1.54 -1.33 -13.89
CA VAL A 167 1.70 -2.75 -13.55
C VAL A 167 0.94 -3.64 -14.54
N ALA A 168 -0.26 -3.25 -14.96
CA ALA A 168 -1.00 -3.94 -16.00
C ALA A 168 -0.21 -4.00 -17.33
N ASN A 169 0.40 -2.88 -17.74
CA ASN A 169 1.25 -2.84 -18.92
C ASN A 169 2.49 -3.73 -18.80
N TRP A 170 3.10 -3.80 -17.62
CA TRP A 170 4.22 -4.70 -17.36
C TRP A 170 3.85 -6.17 -17.47
N ILE A 171 2.68 -6.56 -16.94
CA ILE A 171 2.14 -7.92 -17.04
C ILE A 171 1.91 -8.30 -18.51
N VAL A 172 1.34 -7.42 -19.32
CA VAL A 172 1.05 -7.67 -20.74
C VAL A 172 2.33 -7.65 -21.59
N GLY A 173 3.25 -6.74 -21.30
CA GLY A 173 4.44 -6.46 -22.14
C GLY A 173 5.59 -7.45 -22.00
N GLY A 174 5.58 -8.35 -21.01
CA GLY A 174 6.56 -9.44 -20.92
C GLY A 174 7.94 -9.08 -20.36
N ASN A 175 8.01 -8.25 -19.30
CA ASN A 175 9.15 -8.16 -18.36
C ASN A 175 10.52 -7.60 -18.84
N SER A 176 10.63 -6.78 -19.90
CA SER A 176 11.97 -6.32 -20.31
C SER A 176 12.62 -5.28 -19.37
N SER A 177 11.83 -4.40 -18.74
CA SER A 177 12.33 -3.42 -17.75
C SER A 177 11.21 -2.98 -16.79
N LEU A 178 11.32 -3.37 -15.53
CA LEU A 178 10.40 -3.06 -14.43
C LEU A 178 11.09 -2.12 -13.45
N TRP A 179 11.50 -0.94 -13.94
CA TRP A 179 12.19 0.06 -13.14
C TRP A 179 11.29 1.26 -12.87
N LEU A 180 11.30 1.70 -11.61
CA LEU A 180 10.71 2.95 -11.19
C LEU A 180 11.79 3.95 -10.82
N GLY A 181 11.59 5.20 -11.24
CA GLY A 181 12.40 6.34 -10.86
C GLY A 181 11.62 7.29 -9.96
N PHE A 182 12.31 7.85 -8.96
CA PHE A 182 11.75 8.74 -7.95
C PHE A 182 12.48 10.08 -7.97
N ILE A 183 11.72 11.17 -8.10
CA ILE A 183 12.26 12.53 -8.11
C ILE A 183 11.32 13.49 -7.39
N GLY A 184 11.88 14.40 -6.58
CA GLY A 184 11.11 15.51 -6.02
C GLY A 184 10.85 16.58 -7.07
N THR A 185 9.63 17.10 -7.16
CA THR A 185 9.28 18.18 -8.09
C THR A 185 9.15 19.53 -7.40
N SER A 186 8.82 19.54 -6.10
CA SER A 186 8.81 20.75 -5.29
C SER A 186 8.76 20.44 -3.79
N SER A 187 9.15 21.41 -2.97
CA SER A 187 8.95 21.42 -1.53
C SER A 187 8.73 22.85 -1.06
N THR A 188 7.85 23.03 -0.07
CA THR A 188 7.64 24.35 0.54
C THR A 188 8.65 24.68 1.64
N THR A 189 9.47 23.71 2.06
CA THR A 189 10.48 23.93 3.11
C THR A 189 11.76 24.54 2.54
N SER A 190 12.28 23.96 1.45
CA SER A 190 13.47 24.43 0.74
C SER A 190 13.58 23.75 -0.62
N THR A 191 14.17 24.40 -1.62
CA THR A 191 14.47 23.77 -2.92
C THR A 191 15.51 22.65 -2.83
N TYR A 192 16.26 22.58 -1.72
CA TYR A 192 17.27 21.55 -1.46
C TYR A 192 16.75 20.43 -0.55
N THR A 193 15.45 20.42 -0.26
CA THR A 193 14.84 19.35 0.53
C THR A 193 15.00 18.02 -0.19
N SER A 194 15.29 16.98 0.57
CA SER A 194 15.18 15.59 0.13
C SER A 194 14.33 14.78 1.09
N ILE A 195 13.93 13.59 0.67
CA ILE A 195 13.31 12.59 1.54
C ILE A 195 14.20 11.35 1.58
N GLN A 196 14.10 10.61 2.67
CA GLN A 196 14.67 9.28 2.83
C GLN A 196 13.56 8.26 2.71
N LEU A 197 13.56 7.49 1.63
CA LEU A 197 12.64 6.38 1.42
C LEU A 197 13.25 5.10 1.99
N GLY A 198 12.43 4.26 2.62
CA GLY A 198 12.86 2.97 3.13
C GLY A 198 13.30 2.02 2.01
N THR A 199 14.30 1.20 2.31
CA THR A 199 14.91 0.24 1.37
C THR A 199 14.78 -1.20 1.87
N LEU A 200 15.34 -2.13 1.09
CA LEU A 200 15.49 -3.54 1.42
C LEU A 200 16.49 -3.81 2.56
N GLU A 201 17.31 -2.83 2.92
CA GLU A 201 18.35 -2.98 3.94
C GLU A 201 17.82 -2.65 5.35
N PRO A 202 17.99 -3.53 6.35
CA PRO A 202 17.69 -3.20 7.73
C PRO A 202 18.77 -2.28 8.32
N THR A 203 18.49 -1.73 9.51
CA THR A 203 19.46 -0.93 10.25
C THR A 203 20.25 -1.82 11.20
N TYR A 204 21.57 -1.71 11.21
CA TYR A 204 22.46 -2.47 12.10
C TYR A 204 23.16 -1.56 13.11
N ASP A 205 23.50 -2.10 14.28
CA ASP A 205 24.48 -1.49 15.18
C ASP A 205 25.93 -1.83 14.77
N PHE A 206 26.90 -1.34 15.55
CA PHE A 206 28.33 -1.61 15.30
C PHE A 206 28.72 -3.09 15.46
N ASP A 207 27.90 -3.88 16.16
CA ASP A 207 28.11 -5.31 16.38
C ASP A 207 27.38 -6.17 15.33
N GLY A 208 26.67 -5.54 14.37
CA GLY A 208 25.93 -6.21 13.31
C GLY A 208 24.55 -6.74 13.74
N LEU A 209 24.01 -6.29 14.89
CA LEU A 209 22.66 -6.63 15.31
C LEU A 209 21.64 -5.70 14.66
N ILE A 210 20.48 -6.24 14.30
CA ILE A 210 19.40 -5.46 13.68
C ILE A 210 18.74 -4.54 14.72
N LEU A 211 18.88 -3.24 14.54
CA LEU A 211 18.22 -2.19 15.33
C LEU A 211 16.82 -1.87 14.80
N ALA A 212 16.61 -1.95 13.49
CA ALA A 212 15.32 -1.75 12.85
C ALA A 212 15.21 -2.62 11.60
N GLN A 213 14.03 -3.23 11.42
CA GLN A 213 13.74 -4.05 10.25
C GLN A 213 13.73 -3.20 8.98
N ALA A 214 14.00 -3.85 7.84
CA ALA A 214 13.87 -3.22 6.54
C ALA A 214 12.42 -2.75 6.32
N THR A 215 12.27 -1.62 5.64
CA THR A 215 10.97 -1.04 5.29
C THR A 215 10.88 -0.92 3.77
N PRO A 216 10.84 -2.05 3.04
CA PRO A 216 10.94 -2.04 1.60
C PRO A 216 9.70 -1.44 0.96
N MET A 217 9.89 -0.94 -0.26
CA MET A 217 8.79 -0.57 -1.15
C MET A 217 8.12 -1.83 -1.69
N TYR A 218 6.80 -1.79 -1.82
CA TYR A 218 6.03 -2.93 -2.31
C TYR A 218 4.79 -2.52 -3.09
N PHE A 219 4.36 -3.39 -4.02
CA PHE A 219 3.03 -3.30 -4.60
C PHE A 219 2.03 -3.99 -3.70
N SER A 220 0.85 -3.39 -3.55
CA SER A 220 -0.29 -4.05 -2.93
C SER A 220 -1.58 -3.78 -3.69
N VAL A 221 -2.58 -4.60 -3.43
CA VAL A 221 -3.95 -4.28 -3.79
C VAL A 221 -4.67 -3.99 -2.47
N PRO A 222 -5.24 -2.78 -2.28
CA PRO A 222 -6.09 -2.53 -1.15
C PRO A 222 -7.17 -3.58 -1.16
N THR A 223 -7.27 -4.29 -0.06
CA THR A 223 -8.37 -5.20 0.12
C THR A 223 -9.60 -4.34 0.26
N THR A 224 -10.52 -4.40 -0.70
CA THR A 224 -11.85 -3.83 -0.50
C THR A 224 -12.35 -4.41 0.82
N PRO A 225 -12.67 -3.59 1.84
CA PRO A 225 -13.15 -4.12 3.09
C PRO A 225 -14.33 -5.02 2.78
N VAL A 226 -14.21 -6.31 3.07
CA VAL A 226 -15.35 -7.20 2.94
C VAL A 226 -16.38 -6.67 3.93
N PRO A 227 -17.56 -6.22 3.48
CA PRO A 227 -18.57 -5.75 4.40
C PRO A 227 -18.84 -6.86 5.42
N PRO A 228 -19.06 -6.54 6.71
CA PRO A 228 -19.42 -7.56 7.68
C PRO A 228 -20.59 -8.39 7.16
N ALA A 229 -20.56 -9.69 7.42
CA ALA A 229 -21.66 -10.58 7.06
C ALA A 229 -22.96 -10.04 7.68
N PRO A 230 -24.07 -10.02 6.93
CA PRO A 230 -25.34 -9.53 7.46
C PRO A 230 -25.77 -10.36 8.67
N VAL A 231 -26.27 -9.69 9.70
CA VAL A 231 -26.73 -10.34 10.93
C VAL A 231 -28.25 -10.34 10.95
N ALA A 232 -28.86 -11.51 11.09
CA ALA A 232 -30.29 -11.59 11.35
C ALA A 232 -30.59 -11.06 12.75
N GLN A 233 -31.32 -9.95 12.84
CA GLN A 233 -31.67 -9.32 14.11
C GLN A 233 -32.96 -9.90 14.69
N SER A 234 -33.97 -10.10 13.83
CA SER A 234 -35.23 -10.70 14.25
C SER A 234 -35.95 -11.36 13.08
N CYS A 235 -36.85 -12.29 13.41
CA CYS A 235 -37.82 -12.81 12.48
C CYS A 235 -39.16 -13.00 13.19
N ARG A 236 -40.26 -12.79 12.45
CA ARG A 236 -41.60 -13.08 12.95
C ARG A 236 -42.53 -13.50 11.82
N ILE A 237 -43.46 -14.40 12.13
CA ILE A 237 -44.52 -14.81 11.21
C ILE A 237 -45.65 -13.78 11.29
N LEU A 238 -46.06 -13.28 10.13
CA LEU A 238 -47.20 -12.38 9.96
C LEU A 238 -48.46 -13.13 9.51
N SER A 239 -49.60 -12.45 9.56
CA SER A 239 -50.84 -12.93 8.94
C SER A 239 -50.66 -13.16 7.44
N GLY A 240 -51.42 -14.09 6.86
CA GLY A 240 -51.31 -14.38 5.42
C GLY A 240 -50.09 -15.20 5.04
N ASN A 241 -49.51 -15.93 6.00
CA ASN A 241 -48.40 -16.86 5.77
C ASN A 241 -47.15 -16.19 5.20
N GLN A 242 -46.82 -15.02 5.77
CA GLN A 242 -45.64 -14.23 5.43
C GLN A 242 -44.62 -14.28 6.58
N LEU A 243 -43.35 -14.26 6.23
CA LEU A 243 -42.24 -14.12 7.16
C LEU A 243 -41.64 -12.73 7.01
N GLU A 244 -41.61 -11.97 8.10
CA GLU A 244 -40.83 -10.75 8.19
C GLU A 244 -39.48 -11.07 8.84
N MET A 245 -38.40 -10.60 8.23
CA MET A 245 -37.03 -10.72 8.72
C MET A 245 -36.39 -9.34 8.73
N VAL A 246 -35.68 -9.02 9.82
CA VAL A 246 -34.89 -7.80 9.93
C VAL A 246 -33.42 -8.19 9.98
N PHE A 247 -32.63 -7.59 9.10
CA PHE A 247 -31.19 -7.80 9.01
C PHE A 247 -30.44 -6.51 9.31
N GLU A 248 -29.33 -6.61 10.02
CA GLU A 248 -28.29 -5.60 10.01
C GLU A 248 -27.56 -5.67 8.67
N THR A 249 -27.50 -4.54 7.96
CA THR A 249 -26.89 -4.41 6.64
C THR A 249 -25.93 -3.23 6.59
N VAL A 250 -25.17 -3.11 5.52
CA VAL A 250 -24.31 -1.95 5.25
C VAL A 250 -24.95 -1.17 4.09
N PRO A 251 -25.18 0.15 4.24
CA PRO A 251 -25.74 0.96 3.15
C PRO A 251 -24.93 0.84 1.86
N ASN A 252 -25.61 0.87 0.71
CA ASN A 252 -25.05 0.74 -0.63
C ASN A 252 -24.36 -0.60 -0.96
N ILE A 253 -24.57 -1.62 -0.14
CA ILE A 253 -24.16 -2.99 -0.45
C ILE A 253 -25.34 -3.76 -1.06
N SER A 254 -25.05 -4.53 -2.12
CA SER A 254 -26.00 -5.43 -2.76
C SER A 254 -26.11 -6.73 -1.97
N TYR A 255 -27.33 -7.21 -1.73
CA TYR A 255 -27.62 -8.44 -1.01
C TYR A 255 -28.57 -9.34 -1.80
N ILE A 256 -28.46 -10.64 -1.55
CA ILE A 256 -29.35 -11.67 -2.08
C ILE A 256 -29.96 -12.45 -0.91
N LEU A 257 -31.29 -12.43 -0.80
CA LEU A 257 -32.04 -13.27 0.12
C LEU A 257 -32.32 -14.60 -0.55
N LYS A 258 -31.95 -15.70 0.11
CA LYS A 258 -32.17 -17.06 -0.39
C LYS A 258 -32.98 -17.89 0.59
N THR A 259 -33.68 -18.89 0.05
CA THR A 259 -34.46 -19.87 0.81
C THR A 259 -34.17 -21.30 0.38
N LYS A 260 -34.46 -22.25 1.27
CA LYS A 260 -34.64 -23.66 0.95
C LYS A 260 -35.55 -24.33 1.98
N SER A 261 -36.23 -25.39 1.58
CA SER A 261 -37.20 -26.10 2.44
C SER A 261 -36.52 -27.06 3.42
N ASN A 262 -35.35 -27.61 3.05
CA ASN A 262 -34.59 -28.53 3.90
C ASN A 262 -33.10 -28.13 4.01
N LEU A 263 -32.54 -28.19 5.21
CA LEU A 263 -31.11 -27.93 5.46
C LEU A 263 -30.18 -28.90 4.73
N SER A 264 -30.64 -30.13 4.45
CA SER A 264 -29.86 -31.10 3.69
C SER A 264 -29.80 -30.80 2.19
N ASP A 265 -30.68 -29.95 1.67
CA ASP A 265 -30.72 -29.67 0.23
C ASP A 265 -29.49 -28.85 -0.17
N PRO A 266 -28.82 -29.22 -1.29
CA PRO A 266 -27.60 -28.56 -1.72
C PRO A 266 -27.86 -27.17 -2.34
N ILE A 267 -29.09 -26.94 -2.81
CA ILE A 267 -29.44 -25.76 -3.61
C ILE A 267 -30.21 -24.75 -2.75
N TRP A 268 -29.74 -23.51 -2.78
CA TRP A 268 -30.45 -22.34 -2.26
C TRP A 268 -31.13 -21.62 -3.42
N VAL A 269 -32.41 -21.27 -3.26
CA VAL A 269 -33.20 -20.55 -4.26
C VAL A 269 -33.26 -19.07 -3.90
N THR A 270 -33.00 -18.18 -4.87
CA THR A 270 -33.12 -16.73 -4.66
C THR A 270 -34.57 -16.32 -4.49
N VAL A 271 -34.84 -15.55 -3.44
CA VAL A 271 -36.16 -14.96 -3.14
C VAL A 271 -36.20 -13.49 -3.52
N ALA A 272 -35.15 -12.74 -3.19
CA ALA A 272 -35.06 -11.32 -3.49
C ALA A 272 -33.59 -10.90 -3.67
N SER A 273 -33.37 -9.85 -4.46
CA SER A 273 -32.10 -9.16 -4.59
C SER A 273 -32.35 -7.66 -4.41
N PHE A 274 -31.52 -6.99 -3.61
CA PHE A 274 -31.70 -5.57 -3.30
C PHE A 274 -30.39 -4.89 -2.93
N VAL A 275 -30.33 -3.56 -3.07
CA VAL A 275 -29.25 -2.72 -2.51
C VAL A 275 -29.76 -2.16 -1.18
N ALA A 276 -29.01 -2.35 -0.09
CA ALA A 276 -29.41 -1.86 1.22
C ALA A 276 -29.36 -0.32 1.25
N ALA A 277 -30.47 0.32 1.59
CA ALA A 277 -30.54 1.78 1.70
C ALA A 277 -30.05 2.30 3.06
N SER A 278 -30.02 1.44 4.09
CA SER A 278 -29.64 1.82 5.46
C SER A 278 -28.93 0.67 6.18
N THR A 279 -28.58 0.88 7.45
CA THR A 279 -27.92 -0.13 8.29
C THR A 279 -28.86 -1.24 8.78
N SER A 280 -30.16 -1.11 8.51
CA SER A 280 -31.18 -2.10 8.85
C SER A 280 -32.11 -2.29 7.67
N THR A 281 -32.33 -3.54 7.27
CA THR A 281 -33.23 -3.86 6.16
C THR A 281 -34.29 -4.88 6.60
N THR A 282 -35.55 -4.54 6.37
CA THR A 282 -36.69 -5.43 6.57
C THR A 282 -37.05 -6.10 5.25
N GLN A 283 -37.18 -7.42 5.25
CA GLN A 283 -37.66 -8.22 4.13
C GLN A 283 -38.91 -8.99 4.55
N ILE A 284 -39.96 -8.91 3.73
CA ILE A 284 -41.21 -9.67 3.92
C ILE A 284 -41.35 -10.62 2.74
N VAL A 285 -41.46 -11.91 3.03
CA VAL A 285 -41.54 -12.96 2.01
C VAL A 285 -42.72 -13.90 2.28
N SER A 286 -43.35 -14.39 1.22
CA SER A 286 -44.38 -15.43 1.32
C SER A 286 -43.76 -16.78 1.67
N MET A 287 -44.44 -17.59 2.49
CA MET A 287 -44.03 -18.95 2.86
C MET A 287 -44.93 -20.00 2.16
N PRO A 288 -44.68 -20.36 0.89
CA PRO A 288 -45.63 -21.16 0.10
C PRO A 288 -45.89 -22.58 0.66
N ASP A 289 -44.91 -23.20 1.34
CA ASP A 289 -44.92 -24.64 1.65
C ASP A 289 -45.35 -25.00 3.09
N SER A 290 -46.28 -24.23 3.67
CA SER A 290 -46.82 -24.31 5.05
C SER A 290 -46.22 -23.28 6.03
N PRO A 291 -47.00 -22.78 7.01
CA PRO A 291 -46.50 -21.84 8.01
C PRO A 291 -45.30 -22.37 8.79
N GLY A 292 -44.21 -21.59 8.82
CA GLY A 292 -43.03 -21.87 9.66
C GLY A 292 -42.08 -22.95 9.14
N ARG A 293 -42.21 -23.40 7.88
CA ARG A 293 -41.26 -24.33 7.26
C ARG A 293 -40.44 -23.62 6.19
N GLY A 294 -39.15 -23.44 6.46
CA GLY A 294 -38.19 -22.87 5.51
C GLY A 294 -36.95 -22.33 6.22
N PHE A 295 -35.81 -22.43 5.55
CA PHE A 295 -34.55 -21.87 6.00
C PHE A 295 -34.20 -20.70 5.09
N TYR A 296 -33.91 -19.54 5.69
CA TYR A 296 -33.57 -18.33 4.97
C TYR A 296 -32.16 -17.90 5.33
N ARG A 297 -31.44 -17.33 4.35
CA ARG A 297 -30.17 -16.67 4.59
C ARG A 297 -30.05 -15.42 3.72
N LEU A 298 -29.42 -14.40 4.27
CA LEU A 298 -29.00 -13.22 3.52
C LEU A 298 -27.50 -13.34 3.26
N GLU A 299 -27.07 -13.07 2.03
CA GLU A 299 -25.66 -13.02 1.64
C GLU A 299 -25.38 -11.75 0.86
N ILE A 300 -24.14 -11.26 0.95
CA ILE A 300 -23.66 -10.16 0.10
C ILE A 300 -23.62 -10.69 -1.33
N ALA A 301 -24.16 -9.91 -2.27
CA ALA A 301 -24.12 -10.26 -3.69
C ALA A 301 -22.66 -10.26 -4.19
N PRO A 302 -22.28 -11.20 -5.06
CA PRO A 302 -20.94 -11.24 -5.66
C PRO A 302 -20.65 -10.03 -6.56
#